data_AF-A0ABD0PJT9-F1
#
_entry.id   AF-A0ABD0PJT9-F1
#
_cell.length_a   1.000
_cell.length_b   1.000
_cell.length_c   1.000
_cell.angle_alpha   90.00
_cell.angle_beta   90.00
_cell.angle_gamma   90.00
#
_symmetry.space_group_name_H-M   'P 1'
#
loop_
_entity.id
_entity.type
_entity.pdbx_description
1 polymer ?
#
loop_
_entity_poly.entity_id
_entity_poly.type
_entity_poly.pdbx_seq_one_letter_code
_entity_poly.pdbx_strand_id
1 'polypeptide(L)'
;DPVVTKGFEDVKNTYTTALLAYTFSLAKDTDTQQQLFKKLEDVAISDRSHLHWSQSGSAGDSDSLAVEISSYVLLAVLTTDSVSTADLGFANRIVSWLVKQQNAYGGFSSTQDTVVALQALSLYATKVTVTVQSAGDTHHFDVNQDNKLLYQEKQLQNVPAKYSIEVKGSTCVSVQFYNIPTATEAKTLSIDAKIEGDCKKTFGQDLLLNFTVK
;
A
#
# COMPACT_ATOMS: atom_id res chain seq x y z
N ASP A 1 23.40 -17.29 -17.56
CA ASP A 1 23.00 -18.71 -17.60
C ASP A 1 21.72 -18.84 -18.43
N PRO A 2 21.67 -19.61 -19.52
CA PRO A 2 20.55 -19.57 -20.50
C PRO A 2 19.24 -20.21 -20.02
N VAL A 3 19.29 -20.92 -18.88
CA VAL A 3 18.14 -21.62 -18.30
C VAL A 3 17.20 -20.65 -17.58
N VAL A 4 17.74 -19.55 -17.03
CA VAL A 4 16.96 -18.53 -16.31
C VAL A 4 16.11 -17.72 -17.29
N THR A 5 16.68 -17.35 -18.45
CA THR A 5 16.00 -16.52 -19.47
C THR A 5 14.79 -17.18 -20.14
N LYS A 6 14.74 -18.52 -20.18
CA LYS A 6 13.69 -19.27 -20.89
C LYS A 6 12.37 -19.40 -20.12
N GLY A 7 12.38 -19.13 -18.80
CA GLY A 7 11.17 -19.17 -17.97
C GLY A 7 10.35 -17.87 -17.98
N PHE A 8 10.88 -16.78 -18.55
CA PHE A 8 10.27 -15.46 -18.42
C PHE A 8 9.25 -15.11 -19.49
N GLU A 9 9.24 -15.79 -20.64
CA GLU A 9 8.30 -15.49 -21.73
C GLU A 9 6.84 -15.83 -21.39
N ASP A 10 6.59 -16.70 -20.39
CA ASP A 10 5.25 -17.22 -20.07
C ASP A 10 4.72 -16.78 -18.67
N VAL A 11 5.32 -15.77 -18.04
CA VAL A 11 4.79 -15.22 -16.78
C VAL A 11 3.56 -14.35 -17.10
N LYS A 12 2.38 -14.97 -17.12
CA LYS A 12 1.08 -14.29 -17.30
C LYS A 12 0.54 -13.62 -16.02
N ASN A 13 1.27 -13.73 -14.92
CA ASN A 13 0.84 -13.28 -13.61
C ASN A 13 1.55 -11.94 -13.27
N THR A 14 0.75 -10.89 -13.08
CA THR A 14 1.24 -9.54 -12.75
C THR A 14 1.99 -9.53 -11.42
N TYR A 15 1.51 -10.29 -10.43
CA TYR A 15 2.16 -10.41 -9.12
C TYR A 15 3.55 -11.01 -9.24
N THR A 16 3.69 -12.14 -9.93
CA THR A 16 5.00 -12.79 -10.15
C THR A 16 5.95 -11.86 -10.91
N THR A 17 5.44 -11.14 -11.91
CA THR A 17 6.25 -10.18 -12.68
C THR A 17 6.77 -9.04 -11.80
N ALA A 18 5.92 -8.46 -10.95
CA ALA A 18 6.31 -7.40 -10.02
C ALA A 18 7.34 -7.87 -8.98
N LEU A 19 7.13 -9.05 -8.39
CA LEU A 19 8.06 -9.63 -7.43
C LEU A 19 9.43 -9.95 -8.05
N LEU A 20 9.43 -10.51 -9.28
CA LEU A 20 10.66 -10.76 -10.02
C LEU A 20 11.37 -9.45 -10.37
N ALA A 21 10.63 -8.41 -10.80
CA ALA A 21 11.23 -7.11 -11.10
C ALA A 21 11.97 -6.56 -9.88
N TYR A 22 11.36 -6.63 -8.68
CA TYR A 22 12.03 -6.24 -7.45
C TYR A 22 13.24 -7.13 -7.12
N THR A 23 13.11 -8.45 -7.26
CA THR A 23 14.19 -9.40 -7.02
C THR A 23 15.41 -9.14 -7.90
N PHE A 24 15.21 -8.89 -9.20
CA PHE A 24 16.31 -8.58 -10.12
C PHE A 24 16.86 -7.16 -9.92
N SER A 25 16.04 -6.22 -9.44
CA SER A 25 16.53 -4.91 -8.98
C SER A 25 17.51 -5.06 -7.82
N LEU A 26 17.19 -5.90 -6.82
CA LEU A 26 18.09 -6.22 -5.71
C LEU A 26 19.36 -6.93 -6.17
N ALA A 27 19.25 -7.82 -7.17
CA ALA A 27 20.38 -8.55 -7.74
C ALA A 27 21.27 -7.69 -8.66
N LYS A 28 20.88 -6.44 -8.94
CA LYS A 28 21.54 -5.53 -9.90
C LYS A 28 21.60 -6.06 -11.33
N ASP A 29 20.69 -6.95 -11.70
CA ASP A 29 20.52 -7.42 -13.08
C ASP A 29 19.59 -6.47 -13.83
N THR A 30 20.16 -5.40 -14.38
CA THR A 30 19.42 -4.34 -15.05
C THR A 30 18.74 -4.80 -16.34
N ASP A 31 19.31 -5.78 -17.04
CA ASP A 31 18.77 -6.26 -18.32
C ASP A 31 17.46 -7.01 -18.10
N THR A 32 17.46 -7.95 -17.14
CA THR A 32 16.26 -8.70 -16.77
C THR A 32 15.22 -7.78 -16.13
N GLN A 33 15.66 -6.84 -15.27
CA GLN A 33 14.79 -5.84 -14.64
C GLN A 33 14.04 -5.00 -15.70
N GLN A 34 14.75 -4.47 -16.70
CA GLN A 34 14.12 -3.65 -17.76
C GLN A 34 13.12 -4.44 -18.61
N GLN A 35 13.40 -5.72 -18.89
CA GLN A 35 12.45 -6.58 -19.61
C GLN A 35 11.16 -6.79 -18.80
N LEU A 36 11.28 -6.98 -17.49
CA LEU A 36 10.13 -7.14 -16.60
C LEU A 36 9.34 -5.83 -16.46
N PHE A 37 10.01 -4.67 -16.41
CA PHE A 37 9.34 -3.38 -16.40
C PHE A 37 8.51 -3.14 -17.66
N LYS A 38 9.02 -3.46 -18.85
CA LYS A 38 8.23 -3.36 -20.10
C LYS A 38 6.94 -4.16 -20.02
N LYS A 39 7.00 -5.38 -19.47
CA LYS A 39 5.79 -6.21 -19.27
C LYS A 39 4.82 -5.59 -18.28
N LEU A 40 5.33 -4.98 -17.20
CA LEU A 40 4.50 -4.29 -16.21
C LEU A 40 3.86 -3.03 -16.80
N GLU A 41 4.56 -2.29 -17.66
CA GLU A 41 4.01 -1.11 -18.35
C GLU A 41 2.79 -1.46 -19.21
N ASP A 42 2.83 -2.59 -19.92
CA ASP A 42 1.74 -3.06 -20.78
C ASP A 42 0.43 -3.35 -20.02
N VAL A 43 0.51 -3.66 -18.73
CA VAL A 43 -0.62 -4.00 -17.86
C VAL A 43 -0.88 -2.96 -16.75
N ALA A 44 -0.23 -1.81 -16.83
CA ALA A 44 -0.35 -0.76 -15.83
C ALA A 44 -1.72 -0.06 -15.89
N ILE A 45 -2.35 0.12 -14.73
CA ILE A 45 -3.60 0.85 -14.60
C ILE A 45 -3.27 2.29 -14.24
N SER A 46 -3.42 3.17 -15.22
CA SER A 46 -3.00 4.57 -15.14
C SER A 46 -4.19 5.53 -15.19
N ASP A 47 -4.32 6.35 -14.16
CA ASP A 47 -5.07 7.61 -14.15
C ASP A 47 -4.05 8.78 -14.11
N ARG A 48 -4.43 9.98 -14.55
CA ARG A 48 -3.54 11.13 -14.78
C ARG A 48 -2.46 11.29 -13.69
N SER A 49 -2.84 11.19 -12.42
CA SER A 49 -1.92 11.29 -11.28
C SER A 49 -1.67 9.98 -10.50
N HIS A 50 -2.32 8.87 -10.88
CA HIS A 50 -2.24 7.60 -10.14
C HIS A 50 -1.76 6.48 -11.05
N LEU A 51 -0.86 5.64 -10.55
CA LEU A 51 -0.38 4.48 -11.28
C LEU A 51 -0.38 3.27 -10.36
N HIS A 52 -0.94 2.16 -10.82
CA HIS A 52 -1.03 0.93 -10.02
C HIS A 52 -1.18 -0.30 -10.90
N TRP A 53 -1.14 -1.47 -10.28
CA TRP A 53 -1.25 -2.78 -10.91
C TRP A 53 -2.21 -3.67 -10.13
N SER A 54 -2.98 -4.48 -10.86
CA SER A 54 -3.80 -5.56 -10.31
C SER A 54 -3.62 -6.86 -11.11
N GLN A 55 -4.14 -7.96 -10.59
CA GLN A 55 -4.10 -9.26 -11.27
C GLN A 55 -5.38 -9.45 -12.10
N SER A 56 -5.26 -9.54 -13.42
CA SER A 56 -6.43 -9.74 -14.27
C SER A 56 -7.05 -11.13 -14.06
N GLY A 57 -8.38 -11.19 -13.90
CA GLY A 57 -9.16 -12.44 -13.93
C GLY A 57 -9.57 -13.02 -12.56
N SER A 58 -9.23 -12.37 -11.45
CA SER A 58 -9.79 -12.71 -10.13
C SER A 58 -11.18 -12.11 -9.98
N ALA A 59 -12.20 -12.97 -9.88
CA ALA A 59 -13.53 -12.55 -9.40
C ALA A 59 -13.38 -12.12 -7.92
N GLY A 60 -13.04 -10.85 -7.71
CA GLY A 60 -12.63 -10.30 -6.42
C GLY A 60 -11.19 -9.79 -6.44
N ASP A 61 -10.88 -8.83 -7.32
CA ASP A 61 -9.69 -7.99 -7.19
C ASP A 61 -9.71 -7.35 -5.80
N SER A 62 -9.07 -8.01 -4.84
CA SER A 62 -8.93 -7.44 -3.49
C SER A 62 -7.99 -6.26 -3.61
N ASP A 63 -8.39 -5.10 -3.10
CA ASP A 63 -7.54 -3.91 -3.01
C ASP A 63 -6.18 -4.23 -2.36
N SER A 64 -6.16 -5.23 -1.47
CA SER A 64 -4.96 -5.78 -0.83
C SER A 64 -3.92 -6.33 -1.81
N LEU A 65 -4.33 -7.18 -2.75
CA LEU A 65 -3.41 -7.74 -3.74
C LEU A 65 -2.88 -6.65 -4.67
N ALA A 66 -3.73 -5.70 -5.07
CA ALA A 66 -3.29 -4.57 -5.90
C ALA A 66 -2.28 -3.66 -5.16
N VAL A 67 -2.48 -3.45 -3.85
CA VAL A 67 -1.51 -2.75 -2.98
C VAL A 67 -0.19 -3.49 -2.95
N GLU A 68 -0.18 -4.80 -2.73
CA GLU A 68 1.06 -5.58 -2.67
C GLU A 68 1.82 -5.56 -4.00
N ILE A 69 1.14 -5.82 -5.13
CA ILE A 69 1.74 -5.78 -6.47
C ILE A 69 2.36 -4.40 -6.74
N SER A 70 1.58 -3.34 -6.55
CA SER A 70 2.04 -1.96 -6.81
C SER A 70 3.21 -1.56 -5.91
N SER A 71 3.25 -2.09 -4.68
CA SER A 71 4.35 -1.86 -3.75
C SER A 71 5.65 -2.54 -4.18
N TYR A 72 5.59 -3.76 -4.73
CA TYR A 72 6.77 -4.39 -5.33
C TYR A 72 7.30 -3.63 -6.55
N VAL A 73 6.40 -3.10 -7.40
CA VAL A 73 6.82 -2.26 -8.53
C VAL A 73 7.51 -0.99 -8.01
N LEU A 74 6.96 -0.33 -6.99
CA LEU A 74 7.60 0.84 -6.36
C LEU A 74 8.98 0.49 -5.79
N LEU A 75 9.11 -0.63 -5.08
CA LEU A 75 10.39 -1.10 -4.57
C LEU A 75 11.40 -1.35 -5.70
N ALA A 76 10.97 -1.98 -6.79
CA ALA A 76 11.82 -2.24 -7.96
C ALA A 76 12.37 -0.94 -8.57
N VAL A 77 11.53 0.08 -8.72
CA VAL A 77 11.92 1.39 -9.28
C VAL A 77 12.94 2.10 -8.39
N LEU A 78 12.76 2.02 -7.08
CA LEU A 78 13.58 2.75 -6.11
C LEU A 78 14.87 2.01 -5.70
N THR A 79 14.97 0.71 -6.05
CA THR A 79 16.13 -0.15 -5.75
C THR A 79 17.12 -0.11 -6.91
N THR A 80 17.71 1.06 -7.13
CA THR A 80 18.77 1.29 -8.11
C THR A 80 19.86 2.16 -7.50
N ASP A 81 21.09 2.07 -8.04
CA ASP A 81 22.24 2.81 -7.53
C ASP A 81 22.08 4.34 -7.70
N SER A 82 21.30 4.78 -8.69
CA SER A 82 20.94 6.18 -8.91
C SER A 82 19.49 6.30 -9.37
N VAL A 83 18.66 7.02 -8.60
CA VAL A 83 17.27 7.30 -8.94
C VAL A 83 17.20 8.68 -9.58
N SER A 84 16.72 8.77 -10.82
CA SER A 84 16.59 10.04 -11.54
C SER A 84 15.33 10.82 -11.14
N THR A 85 15.24 12.10 -11.51
CA THR A 85 14.01 12.89 -11.32
C THR A 85 12.82 12.30 -12.06
N ALA A 86 13.05 11.66 -13.21
CA ALA A 86 11.99 10.97 -13.96
C ALA A 86 11.48 9.74 -13.20
N ASP A 87 12.38 8.96 -12.61
CA ASP A 87 12.03 7.79 -11.77
C ASP A 87 11.26 8.22 -10.53
N LEU A 88 11.65 9.34 -9.91
CA LEU A 88 10.89 9.95 -8.81
C LEU A 88 9.51 10.40 -9.24
N GLY A 89 9.37 11.02 -10.42
CA GLY A 89 8.07 11.39 -10.98
C GLY A 89 7.17 10.19 -11.24
N PHE A 90 7.73 9.09 -11.76
CA PHE A 90 7.04 7.82 -11.96
C PHE A 90 6.62 7.20 -10.62
N ALA A 91 7.57 7.06 -9.68
CA ALA A 91 7.34 6.55 -8.34
C ALA A 91 6.28 7.36 -7.58
N ASN A 92 6.27 8.69 -7.73
CA ASN A 92 5.29 9.57 -7.10
C ASN A 92 3.84 9.22 -7.50
N ARG A 93 3.61 8.79 -8.75
CA ARG A 93 2.27 8.38 -9.20
C ARG A 93 1.82 7.08 -8.54
N ILE A 94 2.76 6.18 -8.26
CA ILE A 94 2.49 4.94 -7.51
C ILE A 94 2.22 5.26 -6.04
N VAL A 95 3.07 6.08 -5.43
CA VAL A 95 2.92 6.54 -4.04
C VAL A 95 1.57 7.25 -3.84
N SER A 96 1.20 8.13 -4.77
CA SER A 96 -0.09 8.84 -4.72
C SER A 96 -1.28 7.88 -4.71
N TRP A 97 -1.17 6.75 -5.41
CA TRP A 97 -2.20 5.71 -5.40
C TRP A 97 -2.17 4.91 -4.10
N LEU A 98 -1.00 4.46 -3.64
CA LEU A 98 -0.84 3.69 -2.40
C LEU A 98 -1.35 4.45 -1.18
N VAL A 99 -1.01 5.74 -1.06
CA VAL A 99 -1.48 6.58 0.05
C VAL A 99 -3.01 6.65 0.09
N LYS A 100 -3.70 6.62 -1.06
CA LYS A 100 -5.17 6.57 -1.10
C LYS A 100 -5.76 5.25 -0.61
N GLN A 101 -5.01 4.15 -0.69
CA GLN A 101 -5.45 2.84 -0.20
C GLN A 101 -5.16 2.64 1.30
N GLN A 102 -4.40 3.55 1.91
CA GLN A 102 -4.08 3.48 3.34
C GLN A 102 -5.33 3.76 4.18
N ASN A 103 -5.54 2.93 5.21
CA ASN A 103 -6.64 3.11 6.16
C ASN A 103 -6.30 4.17 7.22
N ALA A 104 -7.31 4.56 8.01
CA ALA A 104 -7.18 5.60 9.04
C ALA A 104 -6.15 5.27 10.14
N TYR A 105 -5.71 4.02 10.28
CA TYR A 105 -4.71 3.59 11.27
C TYR A 105 -3.30 3.46 10.69
N GLY A 106 -3.09 3.91 9.44
CA GLY A 106 -1.80 3.83 8.77
C GLY A 106 -1.46 2.45 8.18
N GLY A 107 -2.39 1.49 8.22
CA GLY A 107 -2.24 0.17 7.60
C GLY A 107 -3.01 0.02 6.29
N PHE A 108 -3.02 -1.19 5.74
CA PHE A 108 -3.82 -1.58 4.58
C PHE A 108 -4.76 -2.75 4.96
N SER A 109 -5.37 -3.40 3.98
CA SER A 109 -6.44 -4.37 4.21
C SER A 109 -5.96 -5.69 4.81
N SER A 110 -4.69 -6.06 4.65
CA SER A 110 -4.09 -7.27 5.23
C SER A 110 -2.76 -6.98 5.92
N THR A 111 -2.07 -8.01 6.41
CA THR A 111 -0.72 -7.84 6.97
C THR A 111 0.35 -7.76 5.87
N GLN A 112 0.21 -8.54 4.79
CA GLN A 112 1.25 -8.67 3.77
C GLN A 112 1.36 -7.40 2.92
N ASP A 113 0.23 -6.92 2.40
CA ASP A 113 0.13 -5.63 1.71
C ASP A 113 0.60 -4.47 2.60
N THR A 114 0.28 -4.47 3.90
CA THR A 114 0.73 -3.45 4.84
C THR A 114 2.25 -3.43 4.97
N VAL A 115 2.88 -4.59 5.18
CA VAL A 115 4.35 -4.65 5.35
C VAL A 115 5.06 -4.17 4.09
N VAL A 116 4.66 -4.69 2.92
CA VAL A 116 5.33 -4.35 1.65
C VAL A 116 5.08 -2.90 1.25
N ALA A 117 3.86 -2.38 1.43
CA ALA A 117 3.53 -1.00 1.13
C ALA A 117 4.26 -0.02 2.05
N LEU A 118 4.30 -0.28 3.36
CA LEU A 118 5.04 0.58 4.29
C LEU A 118 6.55 0.55 4.01
N GLN A 119 7.09 -0.60 3.62
CA GLN A 119 8.49 -0.69 3.18
C GLN A 119 8.75 0.19 1.95
N ALA A 120 7.88 0.09 0.94
CA ALA A 120 8.01 0.84 -0.31
C ALA A 120 7.86 2.35 -0.10
N LEU A 121 6.86 2.78 0.67
CA LEU A 121 6.62 4.17 1.02
C LEU A 121 7.76 4.75 1.87
N SER A 122 8.29 3.97 2.81
CA SER A 122 9.44 4.37 3.62
C SER A 122 10.68 4.56 2.76
N LEU A 123 10.94 3.64 1.82
CA LEU A 123 12.06 3.77 0.89
C LEU A 123 11.89 5.03 0.02
N TYR A 124 10.70 5.27 -0.53
CA TYR A 124 10.41 6.48 -1.29
C TYR A 124 10.66 7.75 -0.49
N ALA A 125 10.20 7.82 0.76
CA ALA A 125 10.39 8.97 1.64
C ALA A 125 11.88 9.30 1.88
N THR A 126 12.78 8.30 1.83
CA THR A 126 14.24 8.56 1.90
C THR A 126 14.82 9.19 0.63
N LYS A 127 14.08 9.18 -0.48
CA LYS A 127 14.52 9.65 -1.80
C LYS A 127 13.96 11.04 -2.17
N VAL A 128 13.01 11.58 -1.42
CA VAL A 128 12.36 12.87 -1.68
C VAL A 128 12.58 13.88 -0.54
N THR A 129 12.33 15.19 -0.76
CA THR A 129 12.28 16.25 0.29
C THR A 129 11.11 17.21 -0.01
N VAL A 130 10.29 17.55 0.99
CA VAL A 130 9.00 18.28 0.83
C VAL A 130 8.84 19.25 1.99
N THR A 131 8.44 20.47 1.67
CA THR A 131 8.17 21.58 2.59
C THR A 131 6.77 22.15 2.33
N VAL A 132 6.06 22.70 3.31
CA VAL A 132 4.70 23.23 3.16
C VAL A 132 4.58 24.60 3.95
N GLN A 133 3.60 25.54 3.78
CA GLN A 133 3.14 26.58 4.79
C GLN A 133 1.60 26.68 5.17
N SER A 134 1.11 27.07 6.40
CA SER A 134 -0.34 27.26 6.78
C SER A 134 -0.80 28.48 7.60
N ALA A 135 -2.05 28.96 7.40
CA ALA A 135 -2.75 29.97 8.22
C ALA A 135 -4.17 29.54 8.68
N GLY A 136 -4.44 29.65 9.99
CA GLY A 136 -5.81 29.69 10.56
C GLY A 136 -6.01 28.90 11.86
N ASP A 137 -5.42 27.70 11.94
CA ASP A 137 -5.33 26.90 13.16
C ASP A 137 -4.00 26.13 13.11
N THR A 138 -3.25 26.14 14.21
CA THR A 138 -1.83 25.76 14.17
C THR A 138 -1.63 24.38 14.76
N HIS A 139 -1.65 23.39 13.88
CA HIS A 139 -1.27 22.03 14.21
C HIS A 139 0.21 21.82 13.89
N HIS A 140 1.04 21.68 14.93
CA HIS A 140 2.47 21.37 14.79
C HIS A 140 2.72 19.87 14.84
N PHE A 141 3.51 19.38 13.90
CA PHE A 141 4.07 18.04 13.86
C PHE A 141 5.59 18.18 13.86
N ASP A 142 6.26 17.59 14.86
CA ASP A 142 7.72 17.59 14.93
C ASP A 142 8.22 16.25 14.39
N VAL A 143 8.92 16.31 13.25
CA VAL A 143 9.42 15.13 12.54
C VAL A 143 10.95 15.20 12.50
N ASN A 144 11.60 14.24 13.14
CA ASN A 144 13.03 14.07 13.28
C ASN A 144 13.44 12.64 12.88
N GLN A 145 14.73 12.36 12.97
CA GLN A 145 15.30 11.08 12.51
C GLN A 145 14.77 9.87 13.29
N ASP A 146 14.36 10.07 14.54
CA ASP A 146 13.88 9.03 15.45
C ASP A 146 12.38 8.75 15.26
N ASN A 147 11.58 9.76 14.87
CA ASN A 147 10.13 9.65 14.73
C ASN A 147 9.62 9.75 13.28
N LYS A 148 10.52 9.73 12.28
CA LYS A 148 10.17 9.81 10.85
C LYS A 148 9.20 8.74 10.35
N LEU A 149 9.11 7.60 11.07
CA LEU A 149 8.21 6.49 10.75
C LEU A 149 7.00 6.42 11.68
N LEU A 150 6.91 7.31 12.67
CA LEU A 150 5.81 7.34 13.61
C LEU A 150 4.61 8.01 12.96
N TYR A 151 3.46 7.33 13.00
CA TYR A 151 2.20 7.90 12.57
C TYR A 151 1.77 9.05 13.51
N GLN A 152 1.39 10.18 12.94
CA GLN A 152 0.93 11.36 13.66
C GLN A 152 -0.30 11.95 12.95
N GLU A 153 -1.40 12.14 13.68
CA GLU A 153 -2.62 12.78 13.15
C GLU A 153 -3.15 13.85 14.10
N LYS A 154 -3.91 14.82 13.55
CA LYS A 154 -4.65 15.83 14.31
C LYS A 154 -6.00 16.07 13.64
N GLN A 155 -7.06 16.09 14.45
CA GLN A 155 -8.39 16.47 13.96
C GLN A 155 -8.40 17.95 13.58
N LEU A 156 -8.83 18.22 12.35
CA LEU A 156 -9.09 19.57 11.88
C LEU A 156 -10.45 20.05 12.39
N GLN A 157 -10.48 21.23 13.02
CA GLN A 157 -11.73 21.89 13.39
C GLN A 157 -12.29 22.69 12.22
N ASN A 158 -13.62 22.83 12.17
CA ASN A 158 -14.34 23.65 11.17
C ASN A 158 -14.20 23.15 9.72
N VAL A 159 -14.72 21.96 9.42
CA VAL A 159 -14.82 21.45 8.04
C VAL A 159 -16.22 21.78 7.48
N PRO A 160 -16.36 22.44 6.31
CA PRO A 160 -15.31 22.82 5.35
C PRO A 160 -14.66 24.19 5.64
N ALA A 161 -13.33 24.26 5.54
CA ALA A 161 -12.53 25.49 5.61
C ALA A 161 -11.32 25.42 4.67
N LYS A 162 -10.64 26.56 4.48
CA LYS A 162 -9.36 26.63 3.75
C LYS A 162 -8.21 26.32 4.69
N TYR A 163 -7.43 25.30 4.34
CA TYR A 163 -6.20 24.94 5.03
C TYR A 163 -5.01 25.22 4.14
N SER A 164 -3.92 25.55 4.76
CA SER A 164 -2.58 25.55 4.18
C SER A 164 -1.78 24.58 5.11
N ILE A 165 -0.53 24.18 4.89
CA ILE A 165 0.21 23.23 5.80
C ILE A 165 1.62 23.77 5.98
N GLU A 166 2.26 23.99 7.14
CA GLU A 166 3.69 24.42 7.24
C GLU A 166 4.75 23.37 7.55
N VAL A 167 5.92 23.40 6.89
CA VAL A 167 7.11 22.58 7.13
C VAL A 167 8.33 23.47 7.08
N LYS A 168 9.28 23.21 7.98
CA LYS A 168 10.61 23.79 7.99
C LYS A 168 11.60 22.65 8.21
N GLY A 169 12.67 22.61 7.44
CA GLY A 169 13.67 21.55 7.55
C GLY A 169 14.18 21.08 6.19
N SER A 170 15.01 20.04 6.22
CA SER A 170 15.68 19.48 5.05
C SER A 170 15.17 18.09 4.66
N THR A 171 14.03 17.65 5.21
CA THR A 171 13.48 16.29 5.02
C THR A 171 12.09 16.33 4.36
N CYS A 172 11.66 15.21 3.78
CA CYS A 172 10.32 15.05 3.20
C CYS A 172 9.27 14.68 4.22
N VAL A 173 8.05 15.19 4.03
CA VAL A 173 6.86 14.72 4.73
C VAL A 173 5.71 14.58 3.73
N SER A 174 5.06 13.42 3.71
CA SER A 174 3.79 13.22 2.99
C SER A 174 2.64 13.60 3.91
N VAL A 175 1.69 14.40 3.42
CA VAL A 175 0.52 14.84 4.19
C VAL A 175 -0.75 14.40 3.48
N GLN A 176 -1.64 13.75 4.21
CA GLN A 176 -2.92 13.27 3.70
C GLN A 176 -4.07 13.88 4.48
N PHE A 177 -5.11 14.31 3.76
CA PHE A 177 -6.40 14.67 4.34
C PHE A 177 -7.42 13.61 3.91
N TYR A 178 -8.08 12.99 4.88
CA TYR A 178 -9.14 12.04 4.63
C TYR A 178 -10.37 12.42 5.46
N ASN A 179 -11.55 12.17 4.89
CA ASN A 179 -12.75 12.05 5.70
C ASN A 179 -12.74 10.66 6.32
N ILE A 180 -13.13 10.57 7.59
CA ILE A 180 -13.46 9.29 8.23
C ILE A 180 -14.96 9.08 8.02
N PRO A 181 -15.40 8.33 6.98
CA PRO A 181 -16.80 7.95 6.88
C PRO A 181 -17.16 7.07 8.07
N THR A 182 -18.36 7.26 8.62
CA THR A 182 -18.94 6.33 9.58
C THR A 182 -18.88 4.93 9.00
N ALA A 183 -18.34 3.96 9.75
CA ALA A 183 -18.10 2.60 9.27
C ALA A 183 -19.38 2.02 8.65
N THR A 184 -19.35 1.81 7.33
CA THR A 184 -20.34 1.00 6.65
C THR A 184 -19.92 -0.45 6.84
N GLU A 185 -20.76 -1.27 7.48
CA GLU A 185 -20.52 -2.70 7.62
C GLU A 185 -20.34 -3.33 6.23
N ALA A 186 -19.10 -3.69 5.88
CA ALA A 186 -18.82 -4.47 4.69
C ALA A 186 -19.18 -5.93 4.95
N LYS A 187 -20.29 -6.39 4.39
CA LYS A 187 -20.69 -7.81 4.39
C LYS A 187 -20.04 -8.54 3.24
N THR A 188 -18.71 -8.68 3.28
CA THR A 188 -18.00 -9.52 2.30
C THR A 188 -17.95 -10.99 2.74
N LEU A 189 -18.09 -11.25 4.03
CA LEU A 189 -18.22 -12.58 4.62
C LEU A 189 -19.16 -12.49 5.82
N SER A 190 -20.24 -13.26 5.85
CA SER A 190 -21.17 -13.29 6.99
C SER A 190 -21.12 -14.68 7.65
N ILE A 191 -20.60 -14.73 8.88
CA ILE A 191 -20.57 -15.97 9.66
C ILE A 191 -21.74 -15.94 10.65
N ASP A 192 -22.72 -16.81 10.42
CA ASP A 192 -23.78 -17.07 11.39
C ASP A 192 -23.40 -18.29 12.22
N ALA A 193 -23.23 -18.11 13.54
CA ALA A 193 -22.99 -19.20 14.47
C ALA A 193 -24.24 -19.45 15.31
N LYS A 194 -24.74 -20.70 15.31
CA LYS A 194 -25.84 -21.12 16.18
C LYS A 194 -25.28 -22.08 17.23
N ILE A 195 -25.45 -21.70 18.49
CA ILE A 195 -25.03 -22.51 19.64
C ILE A 195 -26.30 -23.18 20.18
N GLU A 196 -26.31 -24.51 20.19
CA GLU A 196 -27.33 -25.30 20.87
C GLU A 196 -26.67 -26.06 22.03
N GLY A 197 -27.12 -25.79 23.24
CA GLY A 197 -26.64 -26.43 24.47
C GLY A 197 -27.77 -26.55 25.49
N ASP A 198 -27.86 -27.69 26.17
CA ASP A 198 -28.85 -27.90 27.23
C ASP A 198 -28.31 -27.37 28.56
N CYS A 199 -28.57 -26.09 28.86
CA CYS A 199 -28.08 -25.39 30.06
C CYS A 199 -28.54 -25.96 31.42
N LYS A 200 -29.16 -27.15 31.47
CA LYS A 200 -29.70 -27.78 32.69
C LYS A 200 -28.73 -28.76 33.38
N LYS A 201 -27.60 -29.11 32.78
CA LYS A 201 -26.62 -30.05 33.39
C LYS A 201 -25.43 -29.33 34.02
N THR A 202 -25.16 -29.66 35.27
CA THR A 202 -24.25 -28.93 36.17
C THR A 202 -22.76 -29.17 35.90
N PHE A 203 -22.34 -30.19 35.14
CA PHE A 203 -20.94 -30.37 34.73
C PHE A 203 -20.82 -31.23 33.45
N GLY A 204 -19.94 -30.79 32.52
CA GLY A 204 -19.54 -31.52 31.30
C GLY A 204 -20.52 -31.46 30.14
N GLN A 205 -20.58 -30.33 29.42
CA GLN A 205 -21.32 -30.22 28.16
C GLN A 205 -20.39 -30.16 26.96
N ASP A 206 -20.66 -31.02 25.98
CA ASP A 206 -20.12 -30.86 24.63
C ASP A 206 -20.95 -29.80 23.92
N LEU A 207 -20.37 -28.61 23.74
CA LEU A 207 -20.97 -27.52 22.98
C LEU A 207 -20.70 -27.76 21.49
N LEU A 208 -21.77 -28.05 20.74
CA LEU A 208 -21.72 -28.13 19.29
C LEU A 208 -21.91 -26.74 18.70
N LEU A 209 -20.81 -26.18 18.17
CA LEU A 209 -20.80 -24.94 17.40
C LEU A 209 -21.01 -25.26 15.93
N ASN A 210 -22.20 -24.96 15.42
CA ASN A 210 -22.47 -24.99 13.98
C ASN A 210 -22.32 -23.58 13.43
N PHE A 211 -21.39 -23.39 12.49
CA PHE A 211 -21.22 -22.13 11.78
C PHE A 211 -21.56 -22.31 10.30
N THR A 212 -22.24 -21.31 9.75
CA THR A 212 -22.52 -21.20 8.32
C THR A 212 -21.80 -19.97 7.81
N VAL A 213 -20.91 -20.15 6.84
CA VAL A 213 -20.28 -19.06 6.10
C VAL A 213 -21.17 -18.73 4.92
N LYS A 214 -21.68 -17.50 4.86
CA LYS A 214 -22.45 -16.95 3.74
C LYS A 214 -21.59 -16.01 2.91
#